data_AF-A0A2E8U4J8-F1
#
_entry.id   AF-A0A2E8U4J8-F1
#
_cell.length_a   1.000
_cell.length_b   1.000
_cell.length_c   1.000
_cell.angle_alpha   90.00
_cell.angle_beta   90.00
_cell.angle_gamma   90.00
#
_symmetry.space_group_name_H-M   'P 1'
#
loop_
_entity.id
_entity.type
_entity.pdbx_description
1 polymer ?
#
loop_
_entity_poly.entity_id
_entity_poly.type
_entity_poly.pdbx_seq_one_letter_code
_entity_poly.pdbx_strand_id
1 'polypeptide(L)'
;MNPVNQYPTPIRRTSRRNYWRNRMTNEHEEMNRRIENGEFGSPPDLNLVNQAWANLLEKEIVNRGRKSVYHGVCSLWNDSGKVLLSGRTQEATTIPEGVKVLVLKKDPEPGTRQPDASIVFVTYED
;
A
#
# COMPACT_ATOMS: atom_id res chain seq x y z
N MET A 1 -33.63 -34.16 2.10
CA MET A 1 -32.78 -33.24 1.31
C MET A 1 -32.01 -32.38 2.29
N ASN A 2 -30.69 -32.58 2.41
CA ASN A 2 -29.84 -31.76 3.28
C ASN A 2 -29.20 -30.63 2.44
N PRO A 3 -29.16 -29.38 2.92
CA PRO A 3 -28.51 -28.30 2.19
C PRO A 3 -26.99 -28.44 2.23
N VAL A 4 -26.36 -28.25 1.08
CA VAL A 4 -24.91 -28.30 0.88
C VAL A 4 -24.27 -27.07 1.52
N ASN A 5 -23.42 -27.31 2.51
CA ASN A 5 -22.62 -26.28 3.18
C ASN A 5 -21.58 -25.74 2.17
N GLN A 6 -21.80 -24.53 1.64
CA GLN A 6 -20.81 -23.83 0.82
C GLN A 6 -19.80 -23.14 1.75
N TYR A 7 -18.61 -23.72 1.90
CA TYR A 7 -17.50 -23.04 2.55
C TYR A 7 -16.99 -21.89 1.66
N PRO A 8 -16.73 -20.69 2.22
CA PRO A 8 -16.10 -19.61 1.46
C PRO A 8 -14.67 -20.02 1.04
N THR A 9 -14.33 -19.77 -0.22
CA THR A 9 -12.98 -20.02 -0.76
C THR A 9 -11.96 -19.13 -0.06
N PRO A 10 -10.77 -19.67 0.31
CA PRO A 10 -9.74 -18.86 0.96
C PRO A 10 -9.19 -17.81 0.00
N ILE A 11 -9.23 -16.54 0.42
CA ILE A 11 -8.58 -15.41 -0.24
C ILE A 11 -7.09 -15.78 -0.39
N ARG A 12 -6.62 -15.93 -1.65
CA ARG A 12 -5.22 -16.21 -1.97
C ARG A 12 -4.36 -15.09 -1.41
N ARG A 13 -3.73 -15.32 -0.24
CA ARG A 13 -2.63 -14.49 0.26
C ARG A 13 -1.51 -14.54 -0.78
N THR A 14 -1.40 -13.51 -1.60
CA THR A 14 -0.24 -13.32 -2.46
C THR A 14 0.98 -13.24 -1.55
N SER A 15 1.84 -14.25 -1.64
CA SER A 15 3.13 -14.26 -0.94
C SER A 15 3.86 -12.95 -1.22
N ARG A 16 4.49 -12.35 -0.20
CA ARG A 16 5.33 -11.15 -0.34
C ARG A 16 6.30 -11.28 -1.53
N ARG A 17 6.83 -12.49 -1.77
CA ARG A 17 7.71 -12.79 -2.91
C ARG A 17 7.04 -12.58 -4.27
N ASN A 18 5.77 -12.95 -4.41
CA ASN A 18 5.00 -12.79 -5.65
C ASN A 18 4.60 -11.32 -5.88
N TYR A 19 4.29 -10.59 -4.80
CA TYR A 19 4.04 -9.15 -4.88
C TYR A 19 5.28 -8.40 -5.42
N TRP A 20 6.46 -8.71 -4.88
CA TRP A 20 7.72 -8.10 -5.34
C TRP A 20 8.05 -8.45 -6.79
N ARG A 21 7.82 -9.70 -7.21
CA ARG A 21 8.03 -10.12 -8.60
C ARG A 21 7.11 -9.36 -9.56
N ASN A 22 5.81 -9.32 -9.29
CA ASN A 22 4.85 -8.66 -10.18
C ASN A 22 5.07 -7.15 -10.26
N ARG A 23 5.50 -6.52 -9.16
CA ARG A 23 5.80 -5.09 -9.15
C ARG A 23 7.03 -4.74 -9.99
N MET A 24 8.12 -5.51 -9.90
CA MET A 24 9.29 -5.32 -10.75
C MET A 24 8.99 -5.52 -12.23
N THR A 25 8.10 -6.46 -12.56
CA THR A 25 7.62 -6.65 -13.94
C THR A 25 6.90 -5.39 -14.43
N ASN A 26 6.00 -4.81 -13.63
CA ASN A 26 5.30 -3.57 -13.99
C ASN A 26 6.25 -2.36 -14.16
N GLU A 27 7.29 -2.26 -13.35
CA GLU A 27 8.26 -1.14 -13.43
C GLU A 27 9.14 -1.23 -14.69
N HIS A 28 9.51 -2.46 -15.10
CA HIS A 28 10.16 -2.70 -16.38
C HIS A 28 9.27 -2.37 -17.57
N GLU A 29 7.99 -2.75 -17.51
CA GLU A 29 7.01 -2.45 -18.55
C GLU A 29 6.78 -0.95 -18.71
N GLU A 30 6.67 -0.22 -17.60
CA GLU A 30 6.52 1.24 -17.62
C GLU A 30 7.76 1.94 -18.20
N MET A 31 8.96 1.45 -17.89
CA MET A 31 10.18 2.02 -18.48
C MET A 31 10.26 1.78 -19.99
N ASN A 32 9.91 0.58 -20.44
CA ASN A 32 9.85 0.26 -21.87
C ASN A 32 8.85 1.16 -22.59
N ARG A 33 7.69 1.41 -21.99
CA ARG A 33 6.68 2.33 -22.53
C ARG A 33 7.19 3.76 -22.66
N ARG A 34 7.96 4.25 -21.70
CA ARG A 34 8.58 5.59 -21.73
C ARG A 34 9.63 5.71 -22.84
N ILE A 35 10.40 4.65 -23.06
CA ILE A 35 11.35 4.55 -24.18
C ILE A 35 10.61 4.54 -25.52
N GLU A 36 9.55 3.74 -25.66
CA GLU A 36 8.70 3.67 -26.86
C GLU A 36 8.00 5.00 -27.17
N ASN A 37 7.61 5.74 -26.14
CA ASN A 37 7.03 7.08 -26.27
C ASN A 37 8.07 8.16 -26.66
N GLY A 38 9.35 7.79 -26.80
CA GLY A 38 10.42 8.71 -27.19
C GLY A 38 10.84 9.69 -26.10
N GLU A 39 10.48 9.46 -24.84
CA GLU A 39 10.81 10.34 -23.70
C GLU A 39 12.33 10.51 -23.52
N PHE A 40 13.10 9.54 -24.01
CA PHE A 40 14.57 9.53 -23.94
C PHE A 40 15.25 9.80 -25.28
N GLY A 41 14.52 10.30 -26.28
CA GLY A 41 15.04 10.59 -27.62
C GLY A 41 14.93 9.43 -28.62
N SER A 42 15.35 9.69 -29.87
CA SER A 42 15.37 8.72 -30.97
C SER A 42 16.66 8.88 -31.77
N PRO A 43 17.67 8.00 -31.59
CA PRO A 43 17.71 6.82 -30.73
C PRO A 43 17.71 7.17 -29.22
N PRO A 44 17.29 6.24 -28.34
CA PRO A 44 17.24 6.48 -26.89
C PRO A 44 18.62 6.82 -26.31
N ASP A 45 18.71 7.92 -25.57
CA ASP A 45 19.89 8.27 -24.78
C ASP A 45 19.95 7.36 -23.54
N LEU A 46 20.90 6.43 -23.57
CA LEU A 46 21.12 5.46 -22.50
C LEU A 46 21.46 6.13 -21.16
N ASN A 47 22.03 7.34 -21.15
CA ASN A 47 22.32 8.05 -19.91
C ASN A 47 21.04 8.52 -19.22
N LEU A 48 20.06 9.02 -19.98
CA LEU A 48 18.77 9.46 -19.44
C LEU A 48 17.94 8.27 -18.94
N VAL A 49 17.99 7.15 -19.67
CA VAL A 49 17.38 5.88 -19.23
C VAL A 49 18.01 5.40 -17.92
N ASN A 50 19.34 5.42 -17.81
CA ASN A 50 20.05 5.01 -16.60
C ASN A 50 19.73 5.93 -15.41
N GLN A 51 19.59 7.24 -15.61
CA GLN A 51 19.17 8.17 -14.56
C GLN A 51 17.74 7.91 -14.10
N ALA A 52 16.82 7.63 -15.03
CA ALA A 52 15.44 7.28 -14.68
C ALA A 52 15.37 5.98 -13.86
N TRP A 53 16.19 4.98 -14.21
CA TRP A 53 16.36 3.76 -13.42
C TRP A 53 16.95 4.02 -12.04
N ALA A 54 18.00 4.83 -11.95
CA ALA A 54 18.63 5.19 -10.68
C ALA A 54 17.63 5.90 -9.74
N ASN A 55 16.83 6.81 -10.27
CA ASN A 55 15.80 7.52 -9.49
C ASN A 55 14.68 6.59 -9.01
N LEU A 56 14.28 5.60 -9.81
CA LEU A 56 13.31 4.59 -9.38
C LEU A 56 13.89 3.73 -8.26
N LEU A 57 15.12 3.24 -8.43
CA LEU A 57 15.82 2.44 -7.43
C LEU A 57 16.06 3.23 -6.14
N GLU A 58 16.46 4.49 -6.22
CA GLU A 58 16.69 5.34 -5.05
C GLU A 58 15.39 5.57 -4.26
N LYS A 59 14.26 5.85 -4.93
CA LYS A 59 12.94 5.91 -4.29
C LYS A 59 12.55 4.60 -3.57
N GLU A 60 12.96 3.46 -4.12
CA GLU A 60 12.72 2.15 -3.50
C GLU A 60 13.68 1.86 -2.33
N ILE A 61 14.95 2.26 -2.47
CA ILE A 61 16.03 1.95 -1.52
C ILE A 61 15.97 2.86 -0.29
N VAL A 62 15.63 4.14 -0.44
CA VAL A 62 15.55 5.10 0.69
C VAL A 62 14.64 4.59 1.82
N ASN A 63 13.65 3.76 1.50
CA ASN A 63 12.70 3.21 2.47
C ASN A 63 12.98 1.75 2.87
N ARG A 64 13.97 1.08 2.26
CA ARG A 64 14.37 -0.29 2.60
C ARG A 64 15.45 -0.27 3.67
N GLY A 65 15.09 -0.72 4.88
CA GLY A 65 16.02 -0.86 6.01
C GLY A 65 15.79 0.12 7.15
N ARG A 66 15.12 1.24 6.89
CA ARG A 66 14.68 2.19 7.93
C ARG A 66 13.47 1.63 8.66
N LYS A 67 13.48 1.74 10.00
CA LYS A 67 12.37 1.27 10.83
C LYS A 67 11.14 2.14 10.57
N SER A 68 10.03 1.50 10.19
CA SER A 68 8.76 2.19 9.95
C SER A 68 8.10 2.56 11.28
N VAL A 69 7.70 3.82 11.40
CA VAL A 69 6.96 4.37 12.54
C VAL A 69 5.52 4.61 12.11
N TYR A 70 4.57 4.04 12.86
CA TYR A 70 3.14 4.12 12.54
C TYR A 70 2.47 5.12 13.48
N HIS A 71 1.85 6.14 12.91
CA HIS A 71 1.15 7.20 13.64
C HIS A 71 -0.36 7.02 13.49
N GLY A 72 -1.06 6.81 14.60
CA GLY A 72 -2.50 6.61 14.62
C GLY A 72 -3.27 7.91 14.36
N VAL A 73 -4.22 7.87 13.42
CA VAL A 73 -5.11 9.00 13.11
C VAL A 73 -6.46 8.80 13.79
N CYS A 74 -7.15 7.70 13.48
CA CYS A 74 -8.41 7.35 14.13
C CYS A 74 -8.67 5.85 14.10
N SER A 75 -9.50 5.39 15.05
CA SER A 75 -10.04 4.04 15.04
C SER A 75 -11.38 4.03 14.30
N LEU A 76 -11.59 2.99 13.51
CA LEU A 76 -12.78 2.77 12.70
C LEU A 76 -13.61 1.63 13.26
N TRP A 77 -14.91 1.79 13.22
CA TRP A 77 -15.92 0.86 13.72
C TRP A 77 -16.86 0.49 12.58
N ASN A 78 -17.45 -0.70 12.62
CA ASN A 78 -18.52 -1.05 11.69
C ASN A 78 -19.64 -0.01 11.75
N ASP A 79 -20.00 0.48 10.56
CA ASP A 79 -21.10 1.41 10.38
C ASP A 79 -22.24 0.74 9.60
N SER A 80 -23.39 1.40 9.56
CA SER A 80 -24.58 0.92 8.86
C SER A 80 -24.81 1.70 7.56
N GLY A 81 -25.35 1.03 6.54
CA GLY A 81 -25.70 1.64 5.26
C GLY A 81 -24.61 1.54 4.19
N LYS A 82 -24.27 2.65 3.53
CA LYS A 82 -23.30 2.67 2.41
C LYS A 82 -21.83 2.70 2.86
N VAL A 83 -21.58 3.04 4.13
CA VAL A 83 -20.23 3.16 4.69
C VAL A 83 -19.93 1.88 5.45
N LEU A 84 -18.81 1.22 5.12
CA LEU A 84 -18.42 -0.03 5.76
C LEU A 84 -17.83 0.19 7.16
N LEU A 85 -16.98 1.21 7.28
CA LEU A 85 -16.25 1.53 8.50
C LEU A 85 -16.20 3.03 8.69
N SER A 86 -16.49 3.52 9.90
CA SER A 86 -16.42 4.95 10.22
C SER A 86 -15.76 5.22 11.56
N GLY A 87 -15.17 6.40 11.67
CA GLY A 87 -14.46 6.84 12.86
C GLY A 87 -14.27 8.35 12.84
N ARG A 88 -13.93 8.90 14.00
CA ARG A 88 -13.65 10.34 14.17
C ARG A 88 -12.30 10.52 14.82
N THR A 89 -11.56 11.51 14.37
CA THR A 89 -10.35 11.96 15.06
C THR A 89 -10.78 12.72 16.32
N GLN A 90 -10.03 12.57 17.41
CA GLN A 90 -10.29 13.34 18.62
C GLN A 90 -9.62 14.71 18.57
N GLU A 91 -8.46 14.78 17.91
CA GLU A 91 -7.65 15.98 17.78
C GLU A 91 -7.33 16.26 16.31
N ALA A 92 -6.96 17.50 16.01
CA ALA A 92 -6.47 17.87 14.69
C ALA A 92 -5.13 17.16 14.43
N THR A 93 -5.04 16.42 13.32
CA THR A 93 -3.83 15.69 12.93
C THR A 93 -3.36 16.19 11.57
N THR A 94 -2.08 16.57 11.47
CA THR A 94 -1.45 16.93 10.19
C THR A 94 -0.69 15.73 9.66
N ILE A 95 -1.01 15.29 8.45
CA ILE A 95 -0.31 14.20 7.77
C ILE A 95 0.72 14.84 6.83
N PRO A 96 2.02 14.56 6.99
CA PRO A 96 3.05 15.13 6.12
C PRO A 96 2.89 14.70 4.67
N GLU A 97 3.39 15.51 3.73
CA GLU A 97 3.38 15.15 2.31
C GLU A 97 4.24 13.91 2.02
N GLY A 98 3.81 13.09 1.06
CA GLY A 98 4.58 11.94 0.57
C GLY A 98 4.58 10.70 1.48
N VAL A 99 3.93 10.75 2.65
CA VAL A 99 3.81 9.59 3.55
C VAL A 99 2.71 8.63 3.09
N LYS A 100 2.84 7.36 3.47
CA LYS A 100 1.81 6.35 3.19
C LYS A 100 0.73 6.41 4.24
N VAL A 101 -0.53 6.54 3.82
CA VAL A 101 -1.71 6.37 4.68
C VAL A 101 -2.26 4.97 4.49
N LEU A 102 -2.45 4.25 5.60
CA LEU A 102 -2.88 2.86 5.62
C LEU A 102 -4.13 2.69 6.48
N VAL A 103 -4.98 1.75 6.07
CA VAL A 103 -6.05 1.22 6.91
C VAL A 103 -5.60 -0.14 7.43
N LEU A 104 -5.38 -0.24 8.74
CA LEU A 104 -5.03 -1.49 9.39
C LEU A 104 -6.30 -2.16 9.90
N LYS A 105 -6.66 -3.29 9.29
CA LYS A 105 -7.72 -4.15 9.80
C LYS A 105 -7.29 -4.74 11.16
N LYS A 106 -8.22 -4.75 12.11
CA LYS A 106 -8.10 -5.43 13.40
C LYS A 106 -9.05 -6.63 13.42
N ASP A 107 -8.72 -7.62 14.24
CA ASP A 107 -9.58 -8.77 14.50
C ASP A 107 -10.09 -8.66 15.95
N PRO A 108 -11.17 -7.89 16.21
CA PRO A 108 -11.67 -7.66 17.55
C PRO A 108 -12.16 -8.97 18.19
N GLU A 109 -11.92 -9.13 19.49
CA GLU A 109 -12.35 -10.33 20.21
C GLU A 109 -13.88 -10.41 20.30
N PRO A 110 -14.49 -11.59 20.07
CA PRO A 110 -15.94 -11.76 20.15
C PRO A 110 -16.51 -11.29 21.50
N GLY A 111 -17.58 -10.50 21.44
CA GLY A 111 -18.23 -9.97 22.65
C GLY A 111 -17.53 -8.75 23.27
N THR A 112 -16.41 -8.29 22.71
CA THR A 112 -15.74 -7.06 23.15
C THR A 112 -16.10 -5.87 22.27
N ARG A 113 -16.05 -4.67 22.85
CA ARG A 113 -16.26 -3.42 22.11
C ARG A 113 -14.90 -2.85 21.69
N GLN A 114 -14.36 -3.39 20.62
CA GLN A 114 -13.09 -2.98 20.02
C GLN A 114 -13.30 -2.50 18.57
N PRO A 115 -12.48 -1.58 18.06
CA PRO A 115 -12.59 -1.10 16.70
C PRO A 115 -12.15 -2.16 15.68
N ASP A 116 -12.84 -2.21 14.54
CA ASP A 116 -12.58 -3.14 13.43
C ASP A 116 -11.36 -2.75 12.58
N ALA A 117 -10.98 -1.47 12.57
CA ALA A 117 -9.78 -1.01 11.89
C ALA A 117 -9.21 0.28 12.48
N SER A 118 -8.10 0.75 11.95
CA SER A 118 -7.55 2.06 12.24
C SER A 118 -6.87 2.69 11.03
N ILE A 119 -7.00 4.00 10.89
CA ILE A 119 -6.23 4.80 9.93
C ILE A 119 -4.92 5.17 10.59
N VAL A 120 -3.81 4.91 9.89
CA VAL A 120 -2.46 5.27 10.31
C VAL A 120 -1.70 5.91 9.16
N PHE A 121 -0.73 6.76 9.44
CA PHE A 121 0.29 7.14 8.45
C PHE A 121 1.67 6.65 8.87
N VAL A 122 2.54 6.42 7.89
CA VAL A 122 3.85 5.80 8.11
C VAL A 122 4.97 6.77 7.82
N THR A 123 5.84 6.99 8.80
CA THR A 123 7.14 7.65 8.63
C THR A 123 8.26 6.63 8.84
N TYR A 124 9.50 7.03 8.62
CA TYR A 124 10.68 6.19 8.78
C TYR A 124 11.67 6.88 9.73
N GLU A 125 12.26 6.16 10.69
CA GLU A 125 13.33 6.70 11.55
C GLU A 125 14.52 7.13 10.69
N ASP A 126 15.13 8.28 11.01
CA ASP A 126 16.36 8.80 10.37
C ASP A 126 17.55 7.85 10.46
#